data_AF-A0A6A6X7I6-F1
#
_entry.id   AF-A0A6A6X7I6-F1
#
_cell.length_a   1.000
_cell.length_b   1.000
_cell.length_c   1.000
_cell.angle_alpha   90.00
_cell.angle_beta   90.00
_cell.angle_gamma   90.00
#
_symmetry.space_group_name_H-M   'P 1'
#
loop_
_entity.id
_entity.type
_entity.pdbx_description
1 polymer ?
#
loop_
_entity_poly.entity_id
_entity_poly.type
_entity_poly.pdbx_seq_one_letter_code
_entity_poly.pdbx_strand_id
1 'polypeptide(L)'
;MSMKQFNQPPLTPQTPSPTTSSSTHPSHLRSPLPLWEDSSWKCWRCNTAHPLEHPSAVRPLGRMRCRLCGKAAHYGSDIMNIDGIIPIEGEQFMVSLPIGDAGPPRTLFVWVCCRCGRSHVRHAKNVNVPTEQGMERECEKETLGKRLINAVKKLAHHSDEQEEEQLNEPSEVRKLFKIAFDKECKCHQLACETCLKFKIEAEGEWVAQEIGQKSSRTIPRNCNCDGDMEEMER
;
A
#
# COMPACT_ATOMS: atom_id res chain seq x y z
N MET A 1 28.60 -59.57 35.15
CA MET A 1 28.25 -58.77 33.95
C MET A 1 26.82 -58.28 34.14
N SER A 2 26.65 -56.98 34.42
CA SER A 2 25.38 -56.38 34.84
C SER A 2 24.84 -55.49 33.72
N MET A 3 23.69 -55.86 33.17
CA MET A 3 23.02 -55.11 32.10
C MET A 3 22.17 -53.99 32.72
N LYS A 4 22.52 -52.73 32.44
CA LYS A 4 21.72 -51.57 32.80
C LYS A 4 20.62 -51.36 31.75
N GLN A 5 19.36 -51.50 32.16
CA GLN A 5 18.19 -51.13 31.37
C GLN A 5 18.02 -49.60 31.37
N PHE A 6 17.89 -49.02 30.18
CA PHE A 6 17.54 -47.61 29.97
C PHE A 6 16.01 -47.48 29.94
N ASN A 7 15.45 -46.76 30.92
CA ASN A 7 14.06 -46.32 30.89
C ASN A 7 13.91 -45.14 29.92
N GLN A 8 13.12 -45.31 28.85
CA GLN A 8 12.67 -44.20 28.01
C GLN A 8 11.47 -43.50 28.66
N PRO A 9 11.41 -42.16 28.62
CA PRO A 9 10.26 -41.41 29.14
C PRO A 9 9.03 -41.53 28.21
N PRO A 10 7.80 -41.34 28.75
CA PRO A 10 6.58 -41.47 27.99
C PRO A 10 6.40 -40.33 26.98
N LEU A 11 6.03 -40.68 25.75
CA LEU A 11 5.61 -39.74 24.71
C LEU A 11 4.29 -39.08 25.11
N THR A 12 4.34 -37.79 25.42
CA THR A 12 3.13 -36.97 25.63
C THR A 12 2.37 -36.74 24.31
N PRO A 13 1.03 -36.83 24.30
CA PRO A 13 0.22 -36.53 23.12
C PRO A 13 0.37 -35.06 22.71
N GLN A 14 0.82 -34.85 21.47
CA GLN A 14 0.88 -33.52 20.89
C GLN A 14 -0.55 -33.02 20.64
N THR A 15 -0.92 -31.93 21.31
CA THR A 15 -2.19 -31.24 21.10
C THR A 15 -2.09 -30.48 19.77
N PRO A 16 -3.02 -30.67 18.81
CA PRO A 16 -3.00 -29.93 17.56
C PRO A 16 -3.25 -28.45 17.84
N SER A 17 -2.23 -27.63 17.56
CA SER A 17 -2.31 -26.18 17.67
C SER A 17 -3.47 -25.64 16.84
N PRO A 18 -4.27 -24.70 17.36
CA PRO A 18 -5.33 -24.06 16.58
C PRO A 18 -4.69 -23.39 15.37
N THR A 19 -5.06 -23.89 14.19
CA THR A 19 -4.68 -23.31 12.91
C THR A 19 -5.33 -21.94 12.84
N THR A 20 -4.56 -20.92 13.22
CA THR A 20 -4.92 -19.52 13.06
C THR A 20 -5.37 -19.34 11.61
N SER A 21 -6.65 -19.08 11.43
CA SER A 21 -7.30 -18.87 10.14
C SER A 21 -6.58 -17.73 9.41
N SER A 22 -5.62 -18.13 8.58
CA SER A 22 -5.01 -17.31 7.55
C SER A 22 -6.15 -16.77 6.71
N SER A 23 -6.48 -15.49 6.94
CA SER A 23 -7.34 -14.68 6.08
C SER A 23 -6.92 -14.90 4.63
N THR A 24 -7.65 -15.77 3.94
CA THR A 24 -7.59 -16.03 2.51
C THR A 24 -8.02 -14.77 1.79
N HIS A 25 -7.13 -13.78 1.75
CA HIS A 25 -7.22 -12.73 0.76
C HIS A 25 -7.18 -13.41 -0.61
N PRO A 26 -8.07 -13.05 -1.54
CA PRO A 26 -8.13 -13.70 -2.85
C PRO A 26 -6.77 -13.56 -3.54
N SER A 27 -6.04 -14.67 -3.62
CA SER A 27 -4.69 -14.78 -4.18
C SER A 27 -4.65 -14.63 -5.70
N HIS A 28 -5.78 -14.27 -6.32
CA HIS A 28 -5.95 -14.24 -7.76
C HIS A 28 -5.63 -12.88 -8.39
N LEU A 29 -5.54 -11.80 -7.59
CA LEU A 29 -5.23 -10.48 -8.13
C LEU A 29 -3.71 -10.31 -8.30
N ARG A 30 -3.25 -10.40 -9.56
CA ARG A 30 -1.85 -10.21 -9.95
C ARG A 30 -1.32 -8.84 -9.53
N SER A 31 0.00 -8.76 -9.35
CA SER A 31 0.69 -7.47 -9.15
C SER A 31 0.40 -6.55 -10.34
N PRO A 32 0.19 -5.24 -10.11
CA PRO A 32 0.05 -4.28 -11.20
C PRO A 32 1.41 -3.93 -11.83
N LEU A 33 2.52 -4.41 -11.24
CA LEU A 33 3.86 -4.21 -11.78
C LEU A 33 4.23 -5.35 -12.72
N PRO A 34 4.94 -5.06 -13.82
CA PRO A 34 5.58 -6.09 -14.63
C PRO A 34 6.76 -6.68 -13.84
N LEU A 35 6.50 -7.74 -13.08
CA LEU A 35 7.53 -8.47 -12.33
C LEU A 35 8.09 -9.59 -13.21
N TRP A 36 9.41 -9.60 -13.33
CA TRP A 36 10.18 -10.66 -13.95
C TRP A 36 10.39 -11.81 -12.95
N GLU A 37 10.67 -13.03 -13.45
CA GLU A 37 10.90 -14.20 -12.59
C GLU A 37 12.12 -14.02 -11.67
N ASP A 38 13.09 -13.22 -12.10
CA ASP A 38 14.32 -12.88 -11.39
C ASP A 38 14.26 -11.50 -10.70
N SER A 39 13.08 -10.88 -10.61
CA SER A 39 12.89 -9.63 -9.86
C SER A 39 13.26 -9.83 -8.38
N SER A 40 14.14 -8.97 -7.89
CA SER A 40 14.67 -9.05 -6.54
C SER A 40 15.00 -7.67 -6.00
N TRP A 41 15.30 -7.60 -4.70
CA TRP A 41 15.77 -6.38 -4.07
C TRP A 41 17.01 -6.67 -3.24
N LYS A 42 17.89 -5.68 -3.16
CA LYS A 42 19.16 -5.79 -2.46
C LYS A 42 19.05 -5.13 -1.10
N CYS A 43 19.30 -5.91 -0.06
CA CYS A 43 19.30 -5.37 1.30
C CYS A 43 20.50 -4.43 1.48
N TRP A 44 20.23 -3.17 1.78
CA TRP A 44 21.25 -2.16 2.05
C TRP A 44 22.28 -2.55 3.13
N ARG A 45 21.86 -3.29 4.16
CA ARG A 45 22.71 -3.59 5.33
C ARG A 45 23.67 -4.77 5.08
N CYS A 46 23.15 -5.89 4.58
CA CYS A 46 23.96 -7.09 4.32
C CYS A 46 24.36 -7.26 2.86
N ASN A 47 23.94 -6.34 1.98
CA ASN A 47 24.25 -6.31 0.55
C ASN A 47 23.78 -7.55 -0.24
N THR A 48 22.88 -8.36 0.34
CA THR A 48 22.36 -9.60 -0.25
C THR A 48 21.06 -9.36 -1.01
N ALA A 49 20.92 -10.00 -2.17
CA ALA A 49 19.69 -9.99 -2.96
C ALA A 49 18.63 -10.93 -2.37
N HIS A 50 17.38 -10.50 -2.36
CA HIS A 50 16.24 -11.26 -1.87
C HIS A 50 15.10 -11.23 -2.90
N PRO A 51 14.40 -12.36 -3.12
CA PRO A 51 13.23 -12.39 -3.99
C PRO A 51 12.07 -11.58 -3.39
N LEU A 52 11.14 -11.17 -4.25
CA LEU A 52 9.90 -10.51 -3.82
C LEU A 52 8.92 -11.54 -3.26
N GLU A 53 8.49 -11.38 -2.00
CA GLU A 53 7.64 -12.36 -1.32
C GLU A 53 6.17 -11.97 -1.35
N HIS A 54 5.30 -12.81 -1.92
CA HIS A 54 3.85 -12.61 -1.94
C HIS A 54 3.39 -11.30 -2.63
N PRO A 55 3.84 -11.00 -3.86
CA PRO A 55 3.34 -9.86 -4.62
C PRO A 55 1.84 -10.01 -4.93
N SER A 56 1.12 -8.89 -4.99
CA SER A 56 -0.32 -8.84 -5.29
C SER A 56 -0.73 -7.43 -5.73
N ALA A 57 -1.96 -7.26 -6.22
CA ALA A 57 -2.54 -5.97 -6.58
C ALA A 57 -2.34 -4.88 -5.49
N VAL A 58 -2.54 -5.24 -4.22
CA VAL A 58 -2.44 -4.32 -3.07
C VAL A 58 -1.03 -4.19 -2.49
N ARG A 59 -0.15 -5.16 -2.80
CA ARG A 59 1.25 -5.25 -2.34
C ARG A 59 2.12 -5.58 -3.54
N PRO A 60 2.39 -4.60 -4.42
CA PRO A 60 3.01 -4.84 -5.72
C PRO A 60 4.39 -5.51 -5.64
N LEU A 61 5.18 -5.19 -4.60
CA LEU A 61 6.47 -5.84 -4.30
C LEU A 61 6.37 -6.86 -3.17
N GLY A 62 5.16 -7.16 -2.70
CA GLY A 62 4.94 -8.08 -1.60
C GLY A 62 5.55 -7.59 -0.28
N ARG A 63 6.24 -8.51 0.43
CA ARG A 63 7.00 -8.26 1.66
C ARG A 63 8.49 -8.22 1.36
N MET A 64 9.15 -7.14 1.74
CA MET A 64 10.57 -6.88 1.54
C MET A 64 11.26 -6.77 2.91
N ARG A 65 11.50 -7.93 3.54
CA ARG A 65 12.25 -8.03 4.79
C ARG A 65 13.43 -8.97 4.57
N CYS A 66 14.63 -8.52 4.93
CA CYS A 66 15.85 -9.29 4.78
C CYS A 66 15.79 -10.52 5.69
N ARG A 67 16.02 -11.71 5.13
CA ARG A 67 16.03 -12.96 5.89
C ARG A 67 17.27 -13.12 6.78
N LEU A 68 18.34 -12.40 6.48
CA LEU A 68 19.62 -12.49 7.21
C LEU A 68 19.67 -11.51 8.39
N CYS A 69 19.36 -10.24 8.16
CA CYS A 69 19.45 -9.20 9.20
C CYS A 69 18.10 -8.76 9.76
N GLY A 70 16.98 -9.31 9.28
CA GLY A 70 15.62 -8.98 9.75
C GLY A 70 15.12 -7.57 9.42
N LYS A 71 15.97 -6.68 8.88
CA LYS A 71 15.61 -5.30 8.54
C LYS A 71 14.76 -5.26 7.26
N ALA A 72 13.82 -4.33 7.22
CA ALA A 72 13.00 -4.09 6.03
C ALA A 72 13.77 -3.30 4.97
N ALA A 73 13.30 -3.36 3.73
CA ALA A 73 13.73 -2.42 2.69
C ALA A 73 13.40 -0.97 3.11
N HIS A 74 14.31 -0.06 2.77
CA HIS A 74 14.20 1.37 3.04
C HIS A 74 14.78 2.14 1.83
N TYR A 75 14.81 3.46 1.85
CA TYR A 75 15.21 4.30 0.70
C TYR A 75 16.58 3.98 0.08
N GLY A 76 17.51 3.38 0.82
CA GLY A 76 18.83 2.96 0.32
C GLY A 76 18.89 1.52 -0.19
N SER A 77 17.75 0.82 -0.27
CA SER A 77 17.67 -0.53 -0.83
C SER A 77 17.44 -0.47 -2.35
N ASP A 78 18.19 -1.25 -3.11
CA ASP A 78 18.05 -1.32 -4.56
C ASP A 78 16.96 -2.31 -4.96
N ILE A 79 16.19 -1.98 -5.99
CA ILE A 79 15.28 -2.91 -6.65
C ILE A 79 15.87 -3.26 -8.01
N MET A 80 15.95 -4.55 -8.32
CA MET A 80 16.63 -5.08 -9.49
C MET A 80 15.62 -5.80 -10.39
N ASN A 81 15.85 -5.73 -11.70
CA ASN A 81 15.05 -6.39 -12.72
C ASN A 81 13.56 -6.03 -12.60
N ILE A 82 13.26 -4.72 -12.53
CA ILE A 82 11.91 -4.18 -12.70
C ILE A 82 12.04 -2.87 -13.47
N ASP A 83 11.38 -2.79 -14.63
CA ASP A 83 11.53 -1.65 -15.53
C ASP A 83 10.77 -0.41 -15.04
N GLY A 84 11.34 0.75 -15.32
CA GLY A 84 10.68 2.04 -15.08
C GLY A 84 10.49 2.40 -13.60
N ILE A 85 11.11 1.69 -12.66
CA ILE A 85 11.12 2.08 -11.25
C ILE A 85 12.00 3.31 -11.06
N ILE A 86 11.38 4.41 -10.62
CA ILE A 86 12.07 5.65 -10.31
C ILE A 86 11.89 5.92 -8.81
N PRO A 87 12.96 5.87 -8.00
CA PRO A 87 12.91 6.29 -6.61
C PRO A 87 12.45 7.74 -6.49
N ILE A 88 11.65 8.04 -5.47
CA ILE A 88 11.12 9.39 -5.24
C ILE A 88 11.22 9.80 -3.78
N GLU A 89 11.42 11.09 -3.57
CA GLU A 89 11.44 11.72 -2.25
C GLU A 89 10.18 12.58 -2.02
N GLY A 90 9.83 12.80 -0.76
CA GLY A 90 8.63 13.54 -0.37
C GLY A 90 7.38 12.67 -0.22
N GLU A 91 6.23 13.34 -0.09
CA GLU A 91 4.97 12.71 0.33
C GLU A 91 3.77 13.08 -0.55
N GLN A 92 3.89 14.15 -1.34
CA GLN A 92 2.81 14.66 -2.17
C GLN A 92 3.31 14.89 -3.59
N PHE A 93 2.53 14.41 -4.55
CA PHE A 93 2.83 14.46 -5.97
C PHE A 93 1.58 14.80 -6.76
N MET A 94 1.80 15.41 -7.91
CA MET A 94 0.77 15.71 -8.89
C MET A 94 1.04 14.90 -10.15
N VAL A 95 -0.03 14.36 -10.74
CA VAL A 95 0.00 13.70 -12.05
C VAL A 95 -0.91 14.43 -13.00
N SER A 96 -0.39 14.75 -14.16
CA SER A 96 -1.14 15.31 -15.28
C SER A 96 -1.29 14.26 -16.37
N LEU A 97 -2.52 14.07 -16.84
CA LEU A 97 -2.80 13.23 -18.00
C LEU A 97 -2.50 13.94 -19.32
N PRO A 98 -2.31 13.21 -20.43
CA PRO A 98 -2.36 13.75 -21.78
C PRO A 98 -3.67 14.51 -22.06
N ILE A 99 -3.64 15.41 -23.05
CA ILE A 99 -4.85 16.10 -23.51
C ILE A 99 -5.79 15.08 -24.18
N GLY A 100 -7.08 15.16 -23.90
CA GLY A 100 -8.09 14.23 -24.41
C GLY A 100 -8.25 12.95 -23.58
N ASP A 101 -7.32 12.63 -22.69
CA ASP A 101 -7.43 11.46 -21.81
C ASP A 101 -8.38 11.75 -20.63
N ALA A 102 -9.41 10.92 -20.49
CA ALA A 102 -10.40 11.05 -19.44
C ALA A 102 -10.27 10.03 -18.30
N GLY A 103 -9.41 9.02 -18.48
CA GLY A 103 -9.24 7.91 -17.55
C GLY A 103 -8.52 8.27 -16.24
N PRO A 104 -8.34 7.30 -15.33
CA PRO A 104 -7.47 7.46 -14.18
C PRO A 104 -5.98 7.44 -14.60
N PRO A 105 -5.08 8.06 -13.82
CA PRO A 105 -3.64 7.90 -14.03
C PRO A 105 -3.20 6.44 -13.98
N ARG A 106 -2.38 6.08 -14.96
CA ARG A 106 -1.72 4.78 -15.09
C ARG A 106 -0.38 4.76 -14.33
N THR A 107 0.22 5.92 -14.06
CA THR A 107 1.41 6.03 -13.21
C THR A 107 1.13 5.46 -11.82
N LEU A 108 1.96 4.52 -11.39
CA LEU A 108 1.82 3.86 -10.10
C LEU A 108 2.74 4.50 -9.08
N PHE A 109 2.22 4.72 -7.87
CA PHE A 109 2.99 5.19 -6.72
C PHE A 109 2.99 4.12 -5.65
N VAL A 110 4.17 3.71 -5.22
CA VAL A 110 4.35 2.63 -4.27
C VAL A 110 5.27 3.06 -3.16
N TRP A 111 4.97 2.63 -1.94
CA TRP A 111 5.91 2.71 -0.83
C TRP A 111 6.02 1.39 -0.08
N VAL A 112 7.17 1.16 0.53
CA VAL A 112 7.47 0.01 1.37
C VAL A 112 7.66 0.51 2.79
N CYS A 113 6.83 0.00 3.70
CA CYS A 113 6.89 0.39 5.10
C CYS A 113 8.20 -0.10 5.74
N CYS A 114 9.02 0.83 6.23
CA CYS A 114 10.30 0.54 6.90
C CYS A 114 10.16 -0.31 8.19
N ARG A 115 8.96 -0.35 8.80
CA ARG A 115 8.71 -1.14 10.02
C ARG A 115 8.45 -2.61 9.71
N CYS A 116 7.50 -2.89 8.81
CA CYS A 116 7.05 -4.27 8.56
C CYS A 116 7.46 -4.84 7.20
N GLY A 117 8.05 -4.03 6.33
CA GLY A 117 8.48 -4.39 4.97
C GLY A 117 7.33 -4.61 3.99
N ARG A 118 6.09 -4.22 4.29
CA ARG A 118 4.96 -4.40 3.36
C ARG A 118 4.94 -3.26 2.35
N SER A 119 4.83 -3.60 1.07
CA SER A 119 4.59 -2.63 0.00
C SER A 119 3.11 -2.24 -0.09
N HIS A 120 2.84 -1.03 -0.58
CA HIS A 120 1.51 -0.44 -0.65
C HIS A 120 1.39 0.45 -1.88
N VAL A 121 0.32 0.28 -2.64
CA VAL A 121 -0.06 1.19 -3.73
C VAL A 121 -0.74 2.45 -3.16
N ARG A 122 -0.47 3.59 -3.78
CA ARG A 122 -1.20 4.84 -3.62
C ARG A 122 -1.90 5.17 -4.92
N HIS A 123 -3.21 5.39 -4.81
CA HIS A 123 -4.04 5.81 -5.93
C HIS A 123 -4.16 7.33 -5.92
N ALA A 124 -4.13 7.90 -7.11
CA ALA A 124 -4.33 9.31 -7.33
C ALA A 124 -5.79 9.72 -7.07
N LYS A 125 -5.99 10.93 -6.54
CA LYS A 125 -7.30 11.55 -6.32
C LYS A 125 -7.45 12.71 -7.30
N ASN A 126 -8.60 12.82 -7.97
CA ASN A 126 -8.85 13.92 -8.90
C ASN A 126 -8.92 15.26 -8.13
N VAL A 127 -8.21 16.28 -8.60
CA VAL A 127 -8.15 17.61 -7.97
C VAL A 127 -9.37 18.46 -8.31
N ASN A 128 -9.95 18.23 -9.50
CA ASN A 128 -11.05 19.03 -10.05
C ASN A 128 -12.44 18.55 -9.63
N VAL A 129 -12.54 17.47 -8.86
CA VAL A 129 -13.78 17.16 -8.17
C VAL A 129 -13.76 18.04 -6.94
N PRO A 130 -14.63 19.07 -6.82
CA PRO A 130 -14.85 19.74 -5.55
C PRO A 130 -15.11 18.61 -4.58
N THR A 131 -14.16 18.37 -3.68
CA THR A 131 -14.44 17.44 -2.60
C THR A 131 -15.60 18.11 -1.92
N GLU A 132 -16.78 17.47 -1.90
CA GLU A 132 -17.86 17.85 -1.02
C GLU A 132 -17.37 17.65 0.43
N GLN A 133 -16.45 18.52 0.83
CA GLN A 133 -15.89 18.67 2.15
C GLN A 133 -16.87 19.57 2.87
N GLY A 134 -17.73 18.93 3.65
CA GLY A 134 -18.70 19.64 4.46
C GLY A 134 -19.80 18.78 5.07
N MET A 135 -19.87 17.47 4.82
CA MET A 135 -20.52 16.58 5.78
C MET A 135 -19.44 15.75 6.45
N GLU A 136 -18.92 16.29 7.55
CA GLU A 136 -18.48 15.47 8.66
C GLU A 136 -19.59 14.45 8.91
N ARG A 137 -19.43 13.22 8.41
CA ARG A 137 -20.15 12.09 8.98
C ARG A 137 -19.56 11.91 10.36
N GLU A 138 -20.05 12.70 11.31
CA GLU A 138 -20.18 12.22 12.67
C GLU A 138 -20.72 10.80 12.56
N CYS A 139 -20.01 9.86 13.15
CA CYS A 139 -20.47 8.49 13.28
C CYS A 139 -21.63 8.46 14.28
N GLU A 140 -22.73 9.16 13.97
CA GLU A 140 -24.02 8.85 14.52
C GLU A 140 -24.33 7.42 14.09
N LYS A 141 -24.49 6.53 15.07
CA LYS A 141 -24.89 5.15 14.85
C LYS A 141 -26.12 5.14 13.94
N GLU A 142 -25.94 4.80 12.67
CA GLU A 142 -27.04 4.65 11.72
C GLU A 142 -28.01 3.62 12.29
N THR A 143 -29.17 4.08 12.76
CA THR A 143 -30.23 3.19 13.19
C THR A 143 -30.76 2.43 11.98
N LEU A 144 -31.21 1.19 12.17
CA LEU A 144 -31.81 0.37 11.11
C LEU A 144 -32.93 1.13 10.35
N GLY A 145 -33.63 2.05 11.03
CA GLY A 145 -34.63 2.94 10.43
C GLY A 145 -34.06 3.89 9.38
N LYS A 146 -32.91 4.56 9.64
CA LYS A 146 -32.27 5.46 8.66
C LYS A 146 -31.83 4.69 7.40
N ARG A 147 -31.39 3.43 7.55
CA ARG A 147 -31.04 2.55 6.42
C ARG A 147 -32.25 2.19 5.57
N LEU A 148 -33.40 1.88 6.19
CA LEU A 148 -34.63 1.54 5.46
C LEU A 148 -35.17 2.75 4.67
N ILE A 149 -35.15 3.94 5.28
CA ILE A 149 -35.61 5.18 4.62
C ILE A 149 -34.71 5.53 3.44
N ASN A 150 -33.39 5.40 3.56
CA ASN A 150 -32.47 5.64 2.45
C ASN A 150 -32.63 4.60 1.32
N ALA A 151 -32.94 3.34 1.64
CA ALA A 151 -33.24 2.32 0.63
C ALA A 151 -34.53 2.64 -0.14
N VAL A 152 -35.58 3.09 0.56
CA VAL A 152 -36.85 3.50 -0.08
C VAL A 152 -36.68 4.77 -0.91
N LYS A 153 -35.91 5.77 -0.44
CA LYS A 153 -35.59 6.96 -1.25
C LYS A 153 -34.81 6.62 -2.51
N LYS A 154 -33.85 5.69 -2.43
CA LYS A 154 -33.11 5.23 -3.62
C LYS A 154 -34.01 4.51 -4.61
N LEU A 155 -35.00 3.74 -4.14
CA LEU A 155 -35.97 3.09 -5.03
C LEU A 155 -36.95 4.07 -5.67
N ALA A 156 -37.30 5.17 -4.98
CA ALA A 156 -38.19 6.21 -5.50
C ALA A 156 -37.53 7.16 -6.51
N HIS A 157 -36.21 7.33 -6.46
CA HIS A 157 -35.46 8.20 -7.39
C HIS A 157 -34.86 7.45 -8.59
N HIS A 158 -34.90 6.12 -8.61
CA HIS A 158 -34.34 5.32 -9.71
C HIS A 158 -35.22 5.24 -10.97
N SER A 159 -36.33 5.97 -11.03
CA SER A 159 -37.28 5.90 -12.15
C SER A 159 -37.11 6.95 -13.25
N ASP A 160 -36.25 7.98 -13.10
CA ASP A 160 -36.12 9.05 -14.11
C ASP A 160 -34.69 9.55 -14.41
N GLU A 161 -33.65 9.03 -13.75
CA GLU A 161 -32.26 9.40 -14.09
C GLU A 161 -31.68 8.38 -15.06
N GLN A 162 -32.06 8.51 -16.34
CA GLN A 162 -31.15 8.12 -17.42
C GLN A 162 -29.88 8.93 -17.23
N GLU A 163 -28.75 8.24 -17.02
CA GLU A 163 -27.41 8.81 -17.13
C GLU A 163 -27.31 9.45 -18.52
N GLU A 164 -27.59 10.74 -18.63
CA GLU A 164 -27.05 11.56 -19.70
C GLU A 164 -25.53 11.44 -19.55
N GLU A 165 -24.94 10.55 -20.35
CA GLU A 165 -23.55 10.67 -20.79
C GLU A 165 -23.40 12.09 -21.34
N GLN A 166 -23.06 13.03 -20.45
CA GLN A 166 -22.59 14.33 -20.85
C GLN A 166 -21.38 14.06 -21.74
N LEU A 167 -21.63 14.20 -23.04
CA LEU A 167 -20.63 14.28 -24.09
C LEU A 167 -19.72 15.44 -23.69
N ASN A 168 -18.72 15.14 -22.87
CA ASN A 168 -17.74 16.09 -22.41
C ASN A 168 -17.03 16.56 -23.68
N GLU A 169 -17.29 17.80 -24.09
CA GLU A 169 -16.46 18.47 -25.08
C GLU A 169 -15.00 18.27 -24.69
N PRO A 170 -14.10 17.98 -25.66
CA PRO A 170 -12.71 17.74 -25.38
C PRO A 170 -12.10 18.98 -24.73
N SER A 171 -11.97 18.95 -23.40
CA SER A 171 -11.30 19.99 -22.64
C SER A 171 -9.87 20.13 -23.15
N GLU A 172 -9.51 21.32 -23.64
CA GLU A 172 -8.15 21.67 -24.03
C GLU A 172 -7.17 21.67 -22.84
N VAL A 173 -7.69 21.55 -21.62
CA VAL A 173 -6.91 21.53 -20.37
C VAL A 173 -6.63 20.10 -19.92
N ARG A 174 -5.37 19.82 -19.56
CA ARG A 174 -4.94 18.53 -18.96
C ARG A 174 -5.59 18.32 -17.60
N LYS A 175 -6.10 17.10 -17.36
CA LYS A 175 -6.64 16.70 -16.04
C LYS A 175 -5.50 16.48 -15.04
N LEU A 176 -5.69 16.96 -13.81
CA LEU A 176 -4.71 16.87 -12.73
C LEU A 176 -5.21 16.00 -11.58
N PHE A 177 -4.31 15.20 -11.03
CA PHE A 177 -4.55 14.31 -9.91
C PHE A 177 -3.49 14.52 -8.83
N LYS A 178 -3.90 14.42 -7.56
CA LYS A 178 -3.03 14.51 -6.39
C LYS A 178 -2.83 13.14 -5.76
N ILE A 179 -1.59 12.83 -5.43
CA ILE A 179 -1.16 11.62 -4.74
C ILE A 179 -0.56 12.04 -3.42
N ALA A 180 -1.01 11.43 -2.33
CA ALA A 180 -0.43 11.62 -1.00
C ALA A 180 -0.08 10.27 -0.37
N PHE A 181 1.09 10.19 0.27
CA PHE A 181 1.51 9.02 1.07
C PHE A 181 0.97 9.10 2.51
N ASP A 182 -0.30 9.50 2.66
CA ASP A 182 -0.94 9.85 3.93
C ASP A 182 -1.69 8.69 4.62
N LYS A 183 -1.88 7.56 3.93
CA LYS A 183 -2.56 6.39 4.53
C LYS A 183 -1.58 5.56 5.36
N GLU A 184 -2.05 5.05 6.48
CA GLU A 184 -1.27 4.16 7.35
C GLU A 184 -1.08 2.76 6.74
N CYS A 185 0.02 2.13 7.12
CA CYS A 185 0.24 0.70 6.98
C CYS A 185 -0.65 -0.08 7.97
N LYS A 186 -0.81 -1.39 7.77
CA LYS A 186 -1.42 -2.30 8.76
C LYS A 186 -0.67 -2.35 10.11
N CYS A 187 0.58 -1.90 10.17
CA CYS A 187 1.32 -1.72 11.42
C CYS A 187 1.20 -0.30 12.00
N HIS A 188 0.23 0.49 11.52
CA HIS A 188 -0.06 1.88 11.92
C HIS A 188 1.06 2.87 11.63
N GLN A 189 2.05 2.47 10.83
CA GLN A 189 3.11 3.35 10.38
C GLN A 189 2.63 4.19 9.20
N LEU A 190 2.81 5.52 9.26
CA LEU A 190 2.72 6.41 8.10
C LEU A 190 4.01 6.34 7.27
N ALA A 191 3.92 6.67 5.98
CA ALA A 191 5.12 6.83 5.18
C ALA A 191 6.01 7.91 5.78
N CYS A 192 7.30 7.63 5.87
CA CYS A 192 8.30 8.54 6.41
C CYS A 192 9.51 8.62 5.48
N GLU A 193 10.52 9.39 5.87
CA GLU A 193 11.76 9.59 5.09
C GLU A 193 12.54 8.30 4.88
N THR A 194 12.51 7.38 5.85
CA THR A 194 13.20 6.09 5.72
C THR A 194 12.49 5.13 4.76
N CYS A 195 11.18 5.25 4.57
CA CYS A 195 10.45 4.31 3.73
C CYS A 195 10.92 4.38 2.27
N LEU A 196 11.10 3.21 1.63
CA LEU A 196 11.36 3.15 0.20
C LEU A 196 10.11 3.61 -0.55
N LYS A 197 10.24 4.64 -1.38
CA LYS A 197 9.17 5.21 -2.20
C LYS A 197 9.63 5.26 -3.64
N PHE A 198 8.76 4.88 -4.56
CA PHE A 198 9.05 4.93 -5.99
C PHE A 198 7.76 5.12 -6.79
N LYS A 199 7.96 5.57 -8.02
CA LYS A 199 6.93 5.62 -9.05
C LYS A 199 7.31 4.74 -10.24
N ILE A 200 6.31 4.33 -11.00
CA ILE A 200 6.48 3.74 -12.33
C ILE A 200 5.66 4.59 -13.29
N GLU A 201 6.36 5.35 -14.12
CA GLU A 201 5.75 6.32 -15.03
C GLU A 201 5.05 5.62 -16.19
N ALA A 202 3.83 6.05 -16.47
CA ALA A 202 3.16 5.69 -17.69
C ALA A 202 3.51 6.68 -18.79
N GLU A 203 3.58 6.20 -20.03
CA GLU A 203 3.88 7.03 -21.19
C GLU A 203 2.83 8.16 -21.34
N GLY A 204 3.33 9.38 -21.58
CA GLY A 204 2.53 10.59 -21.79
C GLY A 204 2.05 11.31 -20.52
N GLU A 205 2.06 10.63 -19.37
CA GLU A 205 1.72 11.24 -18.08
C GLU A 205 2.88 12.06 -17.53
N TRP A 206 2.59 13.24 -16.99
CA TRP A 206 3.61 14.06 -16.34
C TRP A 206 3.48 13.99 -14.83
N VAL A 207 4.59 13.77 -14.13
CA VAL A 207 4.65 13.67 -12.68
C VAL A 207 5.50 14.79 -12.11
N ALA A 208 4.95 15.54 -11.17
CA ALA A 208 5.68 16.58 -10.44
C ALA A 208 5.53 16.39 -8.93
N GLN A 209 6.60 16.67 -8.19
CA GLN A 209 6.51 16.80 -6.73
C GLN A 209 5.80 18.11 -6.38
N GLU A 210 4.89 18.09 -5.40
CA GLU A 210 4.20 19.30 -4.98
C GLU A 210 5.12 20.17 -4.10
N ILE A 211 5.77 21.16 -4.72
CA ILE A 211 6.66 22.12 -4.05
C ILE A 211 5.79 23.21 -3.42
N GLY A 212 5.50 23.16 -2.12
CA GLY A 212 4.83 24.30 -1.48
C GLY A 212 4.16 24.09 -0.14
N GLN A 213 3.84 22.86 0.24
CA GLN A 213 3.30 22.57 1.57
C GLN A 213 4.31 21.73 2.34
N LYS A 214 5.20 22.40 3.09
CA LYS A 214 5.79 21.76 4.27
C LYS A 214 4.60 21.38 5.13
N SER A 215 4.20 20.11 5.09
CA SER A 215 3.08 19.65 5.90
C SER A 215 3.43 20.03 7.34
N SER A 216 2.59 20.85 7.96
CA SER A 216 2.75 21.24 9.35
C SER A 216 2.50 20.05 10.30
N ARG A 217 2.20 18.87 9.74
CA ARG A 217 2.31 17.61 10.46
C ARG A 217 3.76 17.45 10.87
N THR A 218 4.01 17.74 12.14
CA THR A 218 5.17 17.24 12.85
C THR A 218 5.06 15.72 12.82
N ILE A 219 5.57 15.10 11.75
CA ILE A 219 5.78 13.67 11.74
C ILE A 219 6.73 13.45 12.92
N PRO A 220 6.33 12.64 13.93
CA PRO A 220 7.20 12.39 15.06
C PRO A 220 8.52 11.88 14.49
N ARG A 221 9.58 12.67 14.61
CA ARG A 221 10.93 12.32 14.14
C ARG A 221 11.44 11.02 14.77
N ASN A 222 10.76 10.53 15.80
CA ASN A 222 10.98 9.25 16.44
C ASN A 222 10.18 8.12 15.79
N CYS A 223 10.23 8.00 14.46
CA CYS A 223 10.09 6.67 13.87
C CYS A 223 11.34 5.89 14.30
N ASN A 224 11.31 5.26 15.49
CA ASN A 224 12.37 4.39 16.02
C ASN A 224 12.45 3.10 15.18
N CYS A 225 12.73 3.25 13.88
CA CYS A 225 12.87 2.16 12.91
C CYS A 225 14.11 1.31 13.22
N ASP A 226 15.06 1.90 13.93
CA ASP A 226 16.30 1.27 14.36
C ASP A 226 16.23 0.68 15.76
N GLY A 227 15.12 0.88 16.50
CA GLY A 227 14.90 0.23 17.78
C GLY A 227 14.99 -1.28 17.62
N ASP A 228 16.05 -1.86 18.16
CA ASP A 228 16.37 -3.28 18.03
C ASP A 228 15.19 -4.13 18.50
N MET A 229 14.82 -5.09 17.67
CA MET A 229 13.74 -6.04 17.89
C MET A 229 14.08 -7.06 18.98
N GLU A 230 15.07 -6.79 19.84
CA GLU A 230 15.49 -7.70 20.92
C GLU A 230 14.48 -7.76 22.08
N GLU A 231 13.47 -6.88 22.13
CA GLU A 231 12.55 -6.79 23.26
C GLU A 231 11.17 -7.45 23.04
N MET A 232 10.94 -8.17 21.92
CA MET A 232 9.64 -8.82 21.63
C MET A 232 9.67 -10.36 21.70
N GLU A 233 10.72 -10.94 22.29
CA GLU A 233 10.84 -12.38 22.58
C GLU A 233 10.99 -12.68 24.10
N ARG A 234 10.46 -11.82 24.98
CA ARG A 234 10.24 -12.14 26.39
C ARG A 234 8.76 -12.21 26.73
#